data_AF-A0A3B9IW44-F1
#
_entry.id   AF-A0A3B9IW44-F1
#
_cell.length_a   1.000
_cell.length_b   1.000
_cell.length_c   1.000
_cell.angle_alpha   90.00
_cell.angle_beta   90.00
_cell.angle_gamma   90.00
#
_symmetry.space_group_name_H-M   'P 1'
#
loop_
_entity.id
_entity.type
_entity.pdbx_description
1 polymer ?
#
loop_
_entity_poly.entity_id
_entity_poly.type
_entity_poly.pdbx_seq_one_letter_code
_entity_poly.pdbx_strand_id
1 'polypeptide(L)'
;MENNNKPSVSRLIAAAEAILLVVIAIVFVTFFVKKKSPDTVTVSTPSGDSQETEENYTVDGSKIFLDDGGEIHVFSDVPKNEIDNKNLTVRNGKAFYTENGEITSFLGIDVSDFNGDIDWYSVKNAGIDFAMIRIGYMLYESGEIVMDTKFEHNLQAAYEAGIKTGVYFFSQAVSKEEALEEADLVINAIKDYTISYPVVFDWETVNAKSARTNDVTVDTLSECCIAFCERVKEAGYTPMIYQNKDIALRKLDLPRLKDYDFWLAEYNDKPTYRYHFDMWQFGQNGYITGIEGDVDMNISFRDYGDPLPEIRSATPTEPPVIEEIPPVENYEAVPPANDAVYEEPAADYQENYYEEPVYQEEYQDYNEQEYYPPAEEYYPENDYQW
;
A
#
# COMPACT_ATOMS: atom_id res chain seq x y z
N MET A 1 76.36 -39.26 6.86
CA MET A 1 74.93 -39.47 7.15
C MET A 1 74.52 -38.40 8.14
N GLU A 2 73.73 -37.41 7.73
CA GLU A 2 72.74 -36.76 8.59
C GLU A 2 71.86 -35.87 7.71
N ASN A 3 70.60 -36.28 7.57
CA ASN A 3 69.61 -35.66 6.70
C ASN A 3 68.77 -34.71 7.57
N ASN A 4 69.07 -33.42 7.56
CA ASN A 4 68.31 -32.42 8.32
C ASN A 4 67.14 -31.90 7.49
N ASN A 5 65.99 -32.57 7.62
CA ASN A 5 64.74 -32.16 6.98
C ASN A 5 64.01 -31.14 7.88
N LYS A 6 64.41 -29.86 7.81
CA LYS A 6 63.64 -28.77 8.45
C LYS A 6 62.46 -28.39 7.55
N PRO A 7 61.21 -28.40 8.06
CA PRO A 7 60.04 -28.01 7.27
C PRO A 7 60.11 -26.51 6.91
N SER A 8 59.73 -26.16 5.68
CA SER A 8 59.70 -24.78 5.22
C SER A 8 58.72 -23.95 6.07
N VAL A 9 59.06 -22.68 6.29
CA VAL A 9 58.26 -21.72 7.07
C VAL A 9 56.79 -21.66 6.60
N SER A 10 56.54 -21.89 5.31
CA SER A 10 55.18 -21.98 4.74
C SER A 10 54.35 -23.15 5.27
N ARG A 11 54.97 -24.30 5.58
CA ARG A 11 54.26 -25.46 6.18
C ARG A 11 53.95 -25.25 7.66
N LEU A 12 54.75 -24.45 8.35
CA LEU A 12 54.51 -24.10 9.75
C LEU A 12 53.36 -23.09 9.89
N ILE A 13 53.23 -22.15 8.95
CA ILE A 13 52.12 -21.18 8.91
C ILE A 13 50.79 -21.89 8.61
N ALA A 14 50.76 -22.76 7.59
CA ALA A 14 49.55 -23.53 7.26
C ALA A 14 49.12 -24.49 8.40
N ALA A 15 50.08 -25.06 9.13
CA ALA A 15 49.79 -25.87 10.31
C ALA A 15 49.21 -25.04 11.47
N ALA A 16 49.67 -23.80 11.66
CA ALA A 16 49.15 -22.91 12.69
C ALA A 16 47.72 -22.45 12.39
N GLU A 17 47.39 -22.13 11.13
CA GLU A 17 46.03 -21.76 10.71
C GLU A 17 45.05 -22.94 10.85
N ALA A 18 45.46 -24.15 10.50
CA ALA A 18 44.65 -25.35 10.68
C ALA A 18 44.36 -25.63 12.16
N ILE A 19 45.34 -25.42 13.05
CA ILE A 19 45.15 -25.57 14.50
C ILE A 19 44.19 -24.50 15.03
N LEU A 20 44.30 -23.25 14.56
CA LEU A 20 43.40 -22.16 14.97
C LEU A 20 41.94 -22.46 14.59
N LEU A 21 41.69 -22.96 13.38
CA LEU A 21 40.34 -23.34 12.93
C LEU A 21 39.77 -24.52 13.74
N VAL A 22 40.59 -25.49 14.12
CA VAL A 22 40.17 -26.62 14.98
C VAL A 22 39.84 -26.14 16.40
N VAL A 23 40.62 -25.20 16.95
CA VAL A 23 40.34 -24.63 18.27
C VAL A 23 39.04 -23.82 18.25
N ILE A 24 38.79 -23.01 17.22
CA ILE A 24 37.53 -22.27 17.07
C ILE A 24 36.34 -23.24 16.96
N ALA A 25 36.46 -24.32 16.18
CA ALA A 25 35.41 -25.34 16.07
C ALA A 25 35.13 -26.05 17.41
N ILE A 26 36.16 -26.36 18.21
CA ILE A 26 35.99 -26.97 19.54
C ILE A 26 35.32 -26.00 20.52
N VAL A 27 35.65 -24.71 20.47
CA VAL A 27 35.00 -23.66 21.28
C VAL A 27 33.53 -23.50 20.89
N PHE A 28 33.21 -23.50 19.59
CA PHE A 28 31.83 -23.47 19.10
C PHE A 28 31.01 -24.69 19.54
N VAL A 29 31.57 -25.91 19.44
CA VAL A 29 30.88 -27.14 19.88
C VAL A 29 30.69 -27.16 21.40
N THR A 30 31.67 -26.70 22.18
CA THR A 30 31.54 -26.67 23.65
C THR A 30 30.57 -25.58 24.14
N PHE A 31 30.38 -24.48 23.40
CA PHE A 31 29.38 -23.47 23.71
C PHE A 31 27.94 -23.93 23.40
N PHE A 32 27.74 -24.68 22.31
CA PHE A 32 26.41 -25.16 21.92
C PHE A 32 25.95 -26.46 22.60
N VAL A 33 26.89 -27.29 23.09
CA VAL A 33 26.54 -28.54 23.80
C VAL A 33 26.19 -28.29 25.28
N LYS A 34 26.48 -27.11 25.84
CA LYS A 34 26.25 -26.82 27.27
C LYS A 34 24.83 -26.34 27.64
N LYS A 35 23.88 -26.31 26.69
CA LYS A 35 22.46 -25.99 26.97
C LYS A 35 21.53 -27.15 26.62
N LYS A 36 21.73 -28.30 27.24
CA LYS A 36 20.69 -29.35 27.30
C LYS A 36 20.91 -30.28 28.50
N SER A 37 20.11 -30.09 29.54
CA SER A 37 19.66 -31.19 30.41
C SER A 37 18.27 -30.87 30.96
N PRO A 38 17.46 -31.91 31.24
CA PRO A 38 16.03 -31.78 31.42
C PRO A 38 15.66 -31.79 32.91
N ASP A 39 14.83 -30.86 33.36
CA ASP A 39 14.20 -30.95 34.67
C ASP A 39 12.77 -31.47 34.55
N THR A 40 12.60 -32.65 35.14
CA THR A 40 11.35 -33.31 35.49
C THR A 40 10.49 -32.39 36.36
N VAL A 41 9.25 -32.11 35.95
CA VAL A 41 8.24 -31.48 36.80
C VAL A 41 7.01 -32.38 36.89
N THR A 42 6.66 -32.66 38.14
CA THR A 42 5.55 -33.46 38.65
C THR A 42 4.17 -32.96 38.19
N VAL A 43 3.28 -33.90 37.89
CA VAL A 43 1.87 -33.70 37.54
C VAL A 43 1.06 -33.30 38.77
N SER A 44 0.37 -32.16 38.67
CA SER A 44 -0.85 -31.87 39.43
C SER A 44 -1.78 -31.01 38.56
N THR A 45 -2.88 -31.59 38.11
CA THR A 45 -3.99 -30.89 37.44
C THR A 45 -4.67 -29.94 38.42
N PRO A 46 -5.09 -28.75 37.96
CA PRO A 46 -6.52 -28.51 37.88
C PRO A 46 -6.97 -27.90 36.54
N SER A 47 -8.21 -28.23 36.20
CA SER A 47 -9.07 -27.73 35.14
C SER A 47 -9.20 -26.21 35.07
N GLY A 48 -9.26 -25.67 33.84
CA GLY A 48 -9.78 -24.32 33.54
C GLY A 48 -9.07 -23.68 32.35
N ASP A 49 -9.83 -23.42 31.28
CA ASP A 49 -9.53 -22.65 30.07
C ASP A 49 -8.07 -22.40 29.66
N SER A 50 -7.70 -22.93 28.49
CA SER A 50 -6.55 -22.48 27.72
C SER A 50 -6.79 -21.04 27.26
N GLN A 51 -6.23 -20.07 27.98
CA GLN A 51 -6.00 -18.74 27.45
C GLN A 51 -4.82 -18.81 26.48
N GLU A 52 -5.12 -18.76 25.19
CA GLU A 52 -4.15 -18.35 24.17
C GLU A 52 -3.98 -16.83 24.30
N THR A 53 -2.82 -16.41 24.78
CA THR A 53 -2.41 -15.01 24.72
C THR A 53 -1.80 -14.78 23.34
N GLU A 54 -2.61 -14.25 22.43
CA GLU A 54 -2.14 -13.57 21.21
C GLU A 54 -2.49 -12.08 21.34
N GLU A 55 -1.50 -11.23 21.17
CA GLU A 55 -1.63 -9.78 21.34
C GLU A 55 -2.52 -9.21 20.21
N ASN A 56 -3.56 -8.45 20.61
CA ASN A 56 -4.19 -7.28 19.94
C ASN A 56 -5.74 -7.22 19.91
N TYR A 57 -6.47 -8.24 20.38
CA TYR A 57 -7.84 -8.10 20.93
C TYR A 57 -8.35 -9.43 21.48
N THR A 58 -9.16 -9.41 22.54
CA THR A 58 -9.81 -10.62 23.06
C THR A 58 -11.18 -10.80 22.42
N VAL A 59 -11.52 -12.02 22.01
CA VAL A 59 -12.88 -12.37 21.59
C VAL A 59 -13.58 -13.09 22.74
N ASP A 60 -14.61 -12.47 23.30
CA ASP A 60 -15.50 -13.09 24.29
C ASP A 60 -16.91 -13.19 23.73
N GLY A 61 -17.31 -14.42 23.37
CA GLY A 61 -18.62 -14.70 22.78
C GLY A 61 -18.86 -13.87 21.52
N SER A 62 -19.73 -12.86 21.62
CA SER A 62 -20.15 -11.99 20.53
C SER A 62 -19.43 -10.65 20.47
N LYS A 63 -18.35 -10.45 21.24
CA LYS A 63 -17.60 -9.19 21.32
C LYS A 63 -16.14 -9.36 20.95
N ILE A 64 -15.60 -8.32 20.33
CA ILE A 64 -14.19 -8.07 20.07
C ILE A 64 -13.78 -6.91 20.97
N PHE A 65 -12.78 -7.12 21.83
CA PHE A 65 -12.23 -6.10 22.73
C PHE A 65 -10.91 -5.56 22.19
N LEU A 66 -10.93 -4.34 21.69
CA LEU A 66 -9.77 -3.66 21.13
C LEU A 66 -8.84 -3.16 22.25
N ASP A 67 -7.56 -2.95 21.93
CA ASP A 67 -6.53 -2.60 22.91
C ASP A 67 -6.75 -1.24 23.59
N ASP A 68 -7.47 -0.32 22.93
CA ASP A 68 -7.88 0.97 23.48
C ASP A 68 -9.10 0.88 24.41
N GLY A 69 -9.60 -0.33 24.66
CA GLY A 69 -10.82 -0.59 25.43
C GLY A 69 -12.10 -0.47 24.62
N GLY A 70 -12.01 -0.29 23.29
CA GLY A 70 -13.15 -0.32 22.39
C GLY A 70 -13.81 -1.70 22.33
N GLU A 71 -15.12 -1.74 22.10
CA GLU A 71 -15.89 -2.97 21.94
C GLU A 71 -16.62 -2.98 20.59
N ILE A 72 -16.43 -4.04 19.80
CA ILE A 72 -17.19 -4.26 18.56
C ILE A 72 -17.90 -5.60 18.62
N HIS A 73 -19.07 -5.69 17.99
CA HIS A 73 -19.77 -6.96 17.83
C HIS A 73 -19.09 -7.85 16.78
N VAL A 74 -18.99 -9.14 17.08
CA VAL A 74 -18.57 -10.13 16.09
C VAL A 74 -19.61 -10.23 14.98
N PHE A 75 -19.20 -10.04 13.74
CA PHE A 75 -20.01 -10.29 12.55
C PHE A 75 -19.99 -11.78 12.22
N SER A 76 -21.03 -12.51 12.62
CA SER A 76 -21.06 -13.98 12.51
C SER A 76 -21.18 -14.50 11.08
N ASP A 77 -21.66 -13.66 10.16
CA ASP A 77 -21.93 -13.97 8.75
C ASP A 77 -20.85 -13.44 7.79
N VAL A 78 -19.78 -12.87 8.34
CA VAL A 78 -18.57 -12.47 7.61
C VAL A 78 -17.56 -13.63 7.70
N PRO A 79 -17.00 -14.08 6.57
CA PRO A 79 -16.00 -15.14 6.55
C PRO A 79 -14.81 -14.81 7.47
N LYS A 80 -14.35 -15.81 8.20
CA LYS A 80 -13.18 -15.68 9.07
C LYS A 80 -11.89 -15.83 8.24
N ASN A 81 -10.82 -15.28 8.76
CA ASN A 81 -9.47 -15.55 8.27
C ASN A 81 -9.16 -17.05 8.37
N GLU A 82 -8.71 -17.65 7.27
CA GLU A 82 -8.37 -19.07 7.18
C GLU A 82 -6.85 -19.32 7.10
N ILE A 83 -6.02 -18.27 7.15
CA ILE A 83 -4.56 -18.37 7.09
C ILE A 83 -4.02 -19.10 8.33
N ASP A 84 -3.23 -20.16 8.10
CA ASP A 84 -2.45 -20.79 9.17
C ASP A 84 -1.13 -20.03 9.34
N ASN A 85 -1.01 -19.27 10.43
CA ASN A 85 0.18 -18.51 10.79
C ASN A 85 1.47 -19.35 10.92
N LYS A 86 1.40 -20.69 10.92
CA LYS A 86 2.58 -21.58 10.86
C LYS A 86 3.15 -21.72 9.45
N ASN A 87 2.31 -21.51 8.43
CA ASN A 87 2.69 -21.57 7.01
C ASN A 87 3.25 -20.23 6.51
N LEU A 88 3.09 -19.17 7.31
CA LEU A 88 3.63 -17.85 7.04
C LEU A 88 5.06 -17.71 7.59
N THR A 89 5.98 -17.28 6.74
CA THR A 89 7.39 -17.02 7.11
C THR A 89 7.85 -15.69 6.55
N VAL A 90 8.44 -14.86 7.40
CA VAL A 90 9.16 -13.65 6.98
C VAL A 90 10.65 -13.91 7.02
N ARG A 91 11.35 -13.65 5.91
CA ARG A 91 12.80 -13.81 5.81
C ARG A 91 13.37 -12.76 4.88
N ASN A 92 14.41 -12.06 5.36
CA ASN A 92 15.10 -11.01 4.60
C ASN A 92 14.14 -9.92 4.08
N GLY A 93 13.18 -9.49 4.92
CA GLY A 93 12.20 -8.46 4.54
C GLY A 93 11.11 -8.91 3.57
N LYS A 94 10.97 -10.23 3.34
CA LYS A 94 9.96 -10.79 2.42
C LYS A 94 9.14 -11.85 3.13
N ALA A 95 7.82 -11.74 3.02
CA ALA A 95 6.88 -12.74 3.52
C ALA A 95 6.60 -13.80 2.46
N PHE A 96 6.33 -15.02 2.91
CA PHE A 96 5.95 -16.16 2.08
C PHE A 96 4.94 -17.01 2.83
N TYR A 97 3.90 -17.47 2.13
CA TYR A 97 2.98 -18.49 2.59
C TYR A 97 3.28 -19.80 1.88
N THR A 98 3.43 -20.89 2.64
CA THR A 98 3.86 -22.20 2.12
C THR A 98 2.85 -23.29 2.45
N GLU A 99 2.41 -24.02 1.43
CA GLU A 99 1.54 -25.18 1.59
C GLU A 99 2.18 -26.39 0.93
N ASN A 100 2.15 -27.54 1.63
CA ASN A 100 2.74 -28.79 1.14
C ASN A 100 4.22 -28.69 0.71
N GLY A 101 4.95 -27.70 1.24
CA GLY A 101 6.36 -27.45 0.92
C GLY A 101 6.61 -26.54 -0.29
N GLU A 102 5.56 -25.98 -0.88
CA GLU A 102 5.63 -25.04 -2.00
C GLU A 102 5.11 -23.67 -1.57
N ILE A 103 5.74 -22.60 -2.07
CA ILE A 103 5.27 -21.24 -1.83
C ILE A 103 4.01 -21.04 -2.69
N THR A 104 2.89 -20.71 -2.05
CA THR A 104 1.60 -20.48 -2.72
C THR A 104 1.17 -19.02 -2.70
N SER A 105 1.85 -18.16 -1.92
CA SER A 105 1.68 -16.71 -1.99
C SER A 105 2.52 -16.07 -3.10
N PHE A 106 2.10 -14.89 -3.53
CA PHE A 106 2.82 -14.03 -4.46
C PHE A 106 3.36 -12.83 -3.71
N LEU A 107 4.63 -12.46 -3.92
CA LEU A 107 5.24 -11.29 -3.27
C LEU A 107 5.00 -10.05 -4.13
N GLY A 108 4.56 -8.96 -3.50
CA GLY A 108 4.27 -7.71 -4.19
C GLY A 108 4.79 -6.47 -3.47
N ILE A 109 4.69 -5.36 -4.17
CA ILE A 109 4.89 -4.01 -3.66
C ILE A 109 3.70 -3.15 -4.03
N ASP A 110 3.52 -2.02 -3.36
CA ASP A 110 2.67 -0.94 -3.85
C ASP A 110 3.47 0.37 -3.93
N VAL A 111 3.20 1.15 -4.97
CA VAL A 111 4.03 2.30 -5.33
C VAL A 111 3.20 3.46 -5.86
N SER A 112 3.79 4.64 -5.74
CA SER A 112 3.29 5.92 -6.24
C SER A 112 4.43 6.77 -6.79
N ASP A 113 4.15 8.01 -7.18
CA ASP A 113 5.17 8.98 -7.52
C ASP A 113 6.16 9.31 -6.40
N PHE A 114 5.80 9.05 -5.13
CA PHE A 114 6.72 9.18 -4.00
C PHE A 114 7.92 8.23 -4.06
N ASN A 115 7.81 7.10 -4.77
CA ASN A 115 8.90 6.14 -4.92
C ASN A 115 9.90 6.51 -6.04
N GLY A 116 9.70 7.66 -6.69
CA GLY A 116 10.62 8.20 -7.68
C GLY A 116 10.71 7.38 -8.97
N ASP A 117 11.93 7.28 -9.52
CA ASP A 117 12.20 6.46 -10.70
C ASP A 117 12.57 5.03 -10.29
N ILE A 118 11.89 4.04 -10.86
CA ILE A 118 12.02 2.63 -10.49
C ILE A 118 12.70 1.83 -11.62
N ASP A 119 13.76 1.11 -11.29
CA ASP A 119 14.32 0.06 -12.16
C ASP A 119 13.50 -1.23 -12.01
N TRP A 120 12.44 -1.32 -12.81
CA TRP A 120 11.50 -2.44 -12.78
C TRP A 120 12.12 -3.80 -13.12
N TYR A 121 13.21 -3.85 -13.90
CA TYR A 121 13.93 -5.12 -14.14
C TYR A 121 14.69 -5.58 -12.91
N SER A 122 15.30 -4.64 -12.17
CA SER A 122 15.91 -4.94 -10.86
C SER A 122 14.87 -5.39 -9.85
N VAL A 123 13.69 -4.74 -9.83
CA VAL A 123 12.55 -5.14 -8.99
C VAL A 123 12.09 -6.56 -9.34
N LYS A 124 11.96 -6.90 -10.62
CA LYS A 124 11.62 -8.27 -11.06
C LYS A 124 12.67 -9.27 -10.60
N ASN A 125 13.96 -8.94 -10.78
CA ASN A 125 15.07 -9.80 -10.37
C ASN A 125 15.16 -9.95 -8.84
N ALA A 126 14.62 -9.00 -8.08
CA ALA A 126 14.45 -9.13 -6.65
C ALA A 126 13.32 -10.11 -6.27
N GLY A 127 12.57 -10.65 -7.23
CA GLY A 127 11.52 -11.65 -6.99
C GLY A 127 10.17 -11.04 -6.63
N ILE A 128 9.90 -9.82 -7.08
CA ILE A 128 8.55 -9.23 -7.02
C ILE A 128 7.69 -9.83 -8.14
N ASP A 129 6.53 -10.36 -7.77
CA ASP A 129 5.56 -11.00 -8.65
C ASP A 129 4.55 -9.99 -9.21
N PHE A 130 4.09 -9.06 -8.35
CA PHE A 130 3.12 -8.04 -8.71
C PHE A 130 3.42 -6.66 -8.09
N ALA A 131 2.81 -5.63 -8.65
CA ALA A 131 2.81 -4.28 -8.11
C ALA A 131 1.41 -3.65 -8.14
N MET A 132 0.99 -3.02 -7.05
CA MET A 132 -0.20 -2.16 -7.01
C MET A 132 0.24 -0.71 -7.23
N ILE A 133 -0.21 -0.08 -8.31
CA ILE A 133 0.27 1.25 -8.74
C ILE A 133 -0.81 2.30 -8.47
N ARG A 134 -0.47 3.38 -7.77
CA ARG A 134 -1.40 4.50 -7.55
C ARG A 134 -1.73 5.17 -8.88
N ILE A 135 -3.02 5.37 -9.14
CA ILE A 135 -3.49 6.11 -10.32
C ILE A 135 -3.68 7.59 -10.00
N GLY A 136 -4.12 7.87 -8.80
CA GLY A 136 -4.38 9.22 -8.33
C GLY A 136 -4.87 9.20 -6.91
N TYR A 137 -5.19 10.39 -6.44
CA TYR A 137 -5.65 10.61 -5.09
C TYR A 137 -6.59 11.80 -5.06
N MET A 138 -7.44 11.83 -4.04
CA MET A 138 -8.25 12.99 -3.72
C MET A 138 -7.64 13.75 -2.54
N LEU A 139 -7.52 15.07 -2.65
CA LEU A 139 -7.00 15.91 -1.56
C LEU A 139 -7.98 15.93 -0.38
N TYR A 140 -7.45 15.71 0.83
CA TYR A 140 -8.24 15.57 2.06
C TYR A 140 -8.96 16.84 2.50
N GLU A 141 -8.53 18.02 2.03
CA GLU A 141 -9.17 19.31 2.32
C GLU A 141 -10.11 19.76 1.21
N SER A 142 -9.60 19.88 -0.02
CA SER A 142 -10.34 20.48 -1.13
C SER A 142 -11.29 19.50 -1.82
N GLY A 143 -11.05 18.19 -1.71
CA GLY A 143 -11.72 17.17 -2.53
C GLY A 143 -11.28 17.17 -4.00
N GLU A 144 -10.25 17.95 -4.36
CA GLU A 144 -9.70 17.96 -5.70
C GLU A 144 -8.99 16.64 -6.01
N ILE A 145 -9.27 16.06 -7.18
CA ILE A 145 -8.60 14.85 -7.65
C ILE A 145 -7.32 15.22 -8.40
N VAL A 146 -6.24 14.55 -8.03
CA VAL A 146 -4.92 14.69 -8.65
C VAL A 146 -4.48 13.32 -9.18
N MET A 147 -4.01 13.29 -10.42
CA MET A 147 -3.42 12.08 -11.01
C MET A 147 -2.00 11.89 -10.49
N ASP A 148 -1.63 10.65 -10.18
CA ASP A 148 -0.27 10.30 -9.81
C ASP A 148 0.67 10.55 -11.00
N THR A 149 1.75 11.29 -10.79
CA THR A 149 2.56 11.76 -11.93
C THR A 149 3.40 10.65 -12.60
N LYS A 150 3.47 9.46 -11.98
CA LYS A 150 4.28 8.34 -12.45
C LYS A 150 3.45 7.13 -12.91
N PHE A 151 2.12 7.13 -12.75
CA PHE A 151 1.31 5.93 -13.00
C PHE A 151 1.52 5.33 -14.41
N GLU A 152 1.51 6.16 -15.47
CA GLU A 152 1.65 5.69 -16.85
C GLU A 152 3.00 4.99 -17.07
N HIS A 153 4.08 5.60 -16.56
CA HIS A 153 5.42 5.06 -16.64
C HIS A 153 5.54 3.76 -15.85
N ASN A 154 5.03 3.75 -14.62
CA ASN A 154 5.08 2.59 -13.74
C ASN A 154 4.28 1.41 -14.31
N LEU A 155 3.07 1.64 -14.82
CA LEU A 155 2.27 0.58 -15.46
C LEU A 155 2.99 -0.03 -16.67
N GLN A 156 3.52 0.83 -17.55
CA GLN A 156 4.20 0.37 -18.75
C GLN A 156 5.50 -0.39 -18.43
N ALA A 157 6.35 0.18 -17.57
CA ALA A 157 7.67 -0.37 -17.27
C ALA A 157 7.58 -1.65 -16.41
N ALA A 158 6.63 -1.73 -15.46
CA ALA A 158 6.37 -2.97 -14.71
C ALA A 158 5.90 -4.09 -15.64
N TYR A 159 4.98 -3.79 -16.56
CA TYR A 159 4.51 -4.75 -17.56
C TYR A 159 5.65 -5.26 -18.45
N GLU A 160 6.50 -4.37 -18.95
CA GLU A 160 7.68 -4.73 -19.77
C GLU A 160 8.69 -5.60 -19.02
N ALA A 161 8.86 -5.37 -17.71
CA ALA A 161 9.69 -6.20 -16.85
C ALA A 161 9.04 -7.57 -16.50
N GLY A 162 7.79 -7.81 -16.90
CA GLY A 162 7.06 -9.04 -16.60
C GLY A 162 6.54 -9.10 -15.15
N ILE A 163 6.27 -7.94 -14.55
CA ILE A 163 5.59 -7.81 -13.26
C ILE A 163 4.10 -7.61 -13.52
N LYS A 164 3.26 -8.35 -12.79
CA LYS A 164 1.79 -8.21 -12.89
C LYS A 164 1.35 -6.93 -12.19
N THR A 165 0.41 -6.21 -12.78
CA THR A 165 -0.02 -4.91 -12.23
C THR A 165 -1.48 -4.94 -11.85
N GLY A 166 -1.73 -4.36 -10.67
CA GLY A 166 -3.02 -3.87 -10.19
C GLY A 166 -2.88 -2.39 -9.90
N VAL A 167 -3.97 -1.75 -9.50
CA VAL A 167 -3.98 -0.31 -9.31
C VAL A 167 -4.80 0.09 -8.10
N TYR A 168 -4.50 1.24 -7.52
CA TYR A 168 -5.29 1.80 -6.43
C TYR A 168 -5.53 3.30 -6.61
N PHE A 169 -6.56 3.79 -5.95
CA PHE A 169 -6.85 5.22 -5.86
C PHE A 169 -7.01 5.59 -4.40
N PHE A 170 -6.17 6.52 -3.92
CA PHE A 170 -6.24 7.04 -2.56
C PHE A 170 -7.43 8.00 -2.45
N SER A 171 -8.52 7.48 -1.92
CA SER A 171 -9.81 8.15 -1.83
C SER A 171 -9.89 9.04 -0.60
N GLN A 172 -10.52 10.19 -0.78
CA GLN A 172 -11.06 11.02 0.29
C GLN A 172 -12.56 11.27 0.05
N ALA A 173 -13.23 10.35 -0.65
CA ALA A 173 -14.63 10.46 -0.99
C ALA A 173 -15.50 10.49 0.26
N VAL A 174 -16.45 11.43 0.31
CA VAL A 174 -17.42 11.56 1.40
C VAL A 174 -18.86 11.29 0.95
N SER A 175 -19.02 10.81 -0.29
CA SER A 175 -20.30 10.45 -0.87
C SER A 175 -20.16 9.37 -1.94
N LYS A 176 -21.26 8.68 -2.21
CA LYS A 176 -21.37 7.72 -3.31
C LYS A 176 -21.00 8.34 -4.66
N GLU A 177 -21.42 9.58 -4.91
CA GLU A 177 -21.17 10.28 -6.16
C GLU A 177 -19.67 10.52 -6.40
N GLU A 178 -18.94 10.92 -5.36
CA GLU A 178 -17.48 11.09 -5.44
C GLU A 178 -16.77 9.74 -5.66
N ALA A 179 -17.19 8.68 -4.97
CA ALA A 179 -16.62 7.34 -5.19
C ALA A 179 -16.85 6.82 -6.62
N LEU A 180 -17.98 7.19 -7.26
CA LEU A 180 -18.22 6.88 -8.67
C LEU A 180 -17.33 7.71 -9.62
N GLU A 181 -17.09 8.98 -9.30
CA GLU A 181 -16.18 9.85 -10.05
C GLU A 181 -14.74 9.30 -10.01
N GLU A 182 -14.27 8.91 -8.84
CA GLU A 182 -12.96 8.28 -8.65
C GLU A 182 -12.85 6.97 -9.46
N ALA A 183 -13.87 6.10 -9.40
CA ALA A 183 -13.90 4.86 -10.16
C ALA A 183 -13.84 5.09 -11.67
N ASP A 184 -14.65 6.03 -12.20
CA ASP A 184 -14.68 6.35 -13.64
C ASP A 184 -13.34 6.89 -14.13
N LEU A 185 -12.70 7.73 -13.31
CA LEU A 185 -11.38 8.26 -13.61
C LEU A 185 -10.33 7.15 -13.66
N VAL A 186 -10.32 6.24 -12.67
CA VAL A 186 -9.41 5.10 -12.66
C VAL A 186 -9.62 4.21 -13.87
N ILE A 187 -10.87 3.82 -14.16
CA ILE A 187 -11.23 2.98 -15.31
C ILE A 187 -10.75 3.62 -16.62
N ASN A 188 -10.96 4.94 -16.78
CA ASN A 188 -10.53 5.63 -17.98
C ASN A 188 -8.99 5.72 -18.10
N ALA A 189 -8.28 5.88 -16.98
CA ALA A 189 -6.81 5.93 -16.95
C ALA A 189 -6.16 4.59 -17.31
N ILE A 190 -6.78 3.47 -16.92
CA ILE A 190 -6.20 2.13 -17.10
C ILE A 190 -6.66 1.38 -18.35
N LYS A 191 -7.64 1.92 -19.11
CA LYS A 191 -8.31 1.21 -20.22
C LYS A 191 -7.38 0.69 -21.33
N ASP A 192 -6.24 1.34 -21.53
CA ASP A 192 -5.26 1.01 -22.56
C ASP A 192 -4.11 0.13 -22.02
N TYR A 193 -4.16 -0.25 -20.74
CA TYR A 193 -3.15 -1.04 -20.04
C TYR A 193 -3.67 -2.44 -19.71
N THR A 194 -2.74 -3.40 -19.63
CA THR A 194 -3.06 -4.74 -19.12
C THR A 194 -3.05 -4.71 -17.61
N ILE A 195 -4.24 -4.79 -17.01
CA ILE A 195 -4.43 -4.86 -15.56
C ILE A 195 -4.85 -6.28 -15.20
N SER A 196 -4.00 -6.96 -14.44
CA SER A 196 -4.20 -8.37 -14.06
C SER A 196 -4.55 -8.53 -12.58
N TYR A 197 -4.03 -7.65 -11.73
CA TYR A 197 -4.38 -7.58 -10.33
C TYR A 197 -5.52 -6.57 -10.09
N PRO A 198 -6.14 -6.56 -8.90
CA PRO A 198 -7.34 -5.77 -8.63
C PRO A 198 -7.21 -4.26 -8.85
N VAL A 199 -8.36 -3.62 -9.02
CA VAL A 199 -8.53 -2.16 -8.94
C VAL A 199 -9.09 -1.84 -7.57
N VAL A 200 -8.31 -1.12 -6.78
CA VAL A 200 -8.50 -0.99 -5.33
C VAL A 200 -9.07 0.36 -4.94
N PHE A 201 -10.09 0.34 -4.10
CA PHE A 201 -10.56 1.49 -3.35
C PHE A 201 -9.77 1.60 -2.04
N ASP A 202 -8.89 2.59 -1.96
CA ASP A 202 -8.03 2.86 -0.81
C ASP A 202 -8.54 4.12 -0.10
N TRP A 203 -9.47 3.96 0.85
CA TRP A 203 -10.08 5.08 1.56
C TRP A 203 -9.45 5.23 2.94
N GLU A 204 -8.67 6.28 3.20
CA GLU A 204 -8.00 6.41 4.50
C GLU A 204 -8.42 7.65 5.28
N THR A 205 -8.29 7.57 6.60
CA THR A 205 -8.41 8.75 7.45
C THR A 205 -7.07 9.46 7.53
N VAL A 206 -7.05 10.76 7.23
CA VAL A 206 -5.87 11.60 7.43
C VAL A 206 -5.96 12.24 8.81
N ASN A 207 -4.85 12.28 9.56
CA ASN A 207 -4.77 12.93 10.87
C ASN A 207 -4.70 14.46 10.75
N ALA A 208 -5.75 15.07 10.21
CA ALA A 208 -5.91 16.51 10.10
C ALA A 208 -7.34 16.90 10.50
N LYS A 209 -7.50 17.94 11.32
CA LYS A 209 -8.83 18.42 11.73
C LYS A 209 -9.69 18.88 10.54
N SER A 210 -9.03 19.33 9.48
CA SER A 210 -9.63 19.77 8.22
C SER A 210 -9.95 18.61 7.26
N ALA A 211 -9.54 17.37 7.58
CA ALA A 211 -9.81 16.22 6.72
C ALA A 211 -11.30 15.98 6.59
N ARG A 212 -11.77 15.95 5.34
CA ARG A 212 -13.17 15.73 4.98
C ARG A 212 -13.69 14.35 5.39
N THR A 213 -12.80 13.38 5.57
CA THR A 213 -13.10 12.00 5.98
C THR A 213 -13.41 11.85 7.48
N ASN A 214 -13.14 12.87 8.31
CA ASN A 214 -13.35 12.83 9.75
C ASN A 214 -14.80 12.47 10.14
N ASP A 215 -15.76 13.11 9.49
CA ASP A 215 -17.19 12.98 9.79
C ASP A 215 -17.89 11.90 8.96
N VAL A 216 -17.16 11.17 8.11
CA VAL A 216 -17.74 10.10 7.29
C VAL A 216 -18.21 8.96 8.20
N THR A 217 -19.50 8.64 8.08
CA THR A 217 -20.15 7.58 8.83
C THR A 217 -19.86 6.21 8.24
N VAL A 218 -20.06 5.14 9.03
CA VAL A 218 -19.97 3.74 8.56
C VAL A 218 -20.85 3.50 7.34
N ASP A 219 -22.07 4.03 7.35
CA ASP A 219 -23.04 3.84 6.27
C ASP A 219 -22.57 4.54 4.98
N THR A 220 -22.14 5.79 5.09
CA THR A 220 -21.58 6.57 3.97
C THR A 220 -20.35 5.89 3.37
N LEU A 221 -19.39 5.47 4.20
CA LEU A 221 -18.21 4.77 3.72
C LEU A 221 -18.59 3.47 3.01
N SER A 222 -19.53 2.71 3.57
CA SER A 222 -20.01 1.47 2.94
C SER A 222 -20.69 1.73 1.58
N GLU A 223 -21.43 2.83 1.44
CA GLU A 223 -21.97 3.26 0.15
C GLU A 223 -20.88 3.66 -0.85
N CYS A 224 -19.83 4.36 -0.42
CA CYS A 224 -18.66 4.68 -1.24
C CYS A 224 -17.97 3.40 -1.73
N CYS A 225 -17.65 2.47 -0.82
CA CYS A 225 -17.00 1.19 -1.17
C CYS A 225 -17.82 0.42 -2.19
N ILE A 226 -19.14 0.25 -1.97
CA ILE A 226 -20.03 -0.47 -2.89
C ILE A 226 -20.07 0.24 -4.25
N ALA A 227 -20.18 1.56 -4.26
CA ALA A 227 -20.29 2.32 -5.50
C ALA A 227 -19.04 2.21 -6.36
N PHE A 228 -17.86 2.37 -5.76
CA PHE A 228 -16.59 2.18 -6.45
C PHE A 228 -16.43 0.74 -6.95
N CYS A 229 -16.64 -0.24 -6.06
CA CYS A 229 -16.41 -1.64 -6.40
C CYS A 229 -17.36 -2.16 -7.48
N GLU A 230 -18.65 -1.82 -7.42
CA GLU A 230 -19.59 -2.25 -8.46
C GLU A 230 -19.30 -1.54 -9.79
N ARG A 231 -18.89 -0.26 -9.79
CA ARG A 231 -18.49 0.43 -11.03
C ARG A 231 -17.26 -0.21 -11.67
N VAL A 232 -16.25 -0.56 -10.89
CA VAL A 232 -15.06 -1.29 -11.33
C VAL A 232 -15.42 -2.66 -11.92
N LYS A 233 -16.31 -3.38 -11.25
CA LYS A 233 -16.80 -4.69 -11.69
C LYS A 233 -17.60 -4.61 -12.99
N GLU A 234 -18.46 -3.59 -13.14
CA GLU A 234 -19.19 -3.31 -14.37
C GLU A 234 -18.26 -3.05 -15.56
N ALA A 235 -17.09 -2.46 -15.32
CA ALA A 235 -16.05 -2.24 -16.32
C ALA A 235 -15.22 -3.50 -16.65
N GLY A 236 -15.45 -4.61 -15.94
CA GLY A 236 -14.80 -5.90 -16.20
C GLY A 236 -13.49 -6.13 -15.43
N TYR A 237 -13.18 -5.29 -14.45
CA TYR A 237 -12.04 -5.46 -13.55
C TYR A 237 -12.46 -6.12 -12.24
N THR A 238 -11.51 -6.71 -11.52
CA THR A 238 -11.73 -7.23 -10.16
C THR A 238 -11.66 -6.07 -9.16
N PRO A 239 -12.76 -5.72 -8.46
CA PRO A 239 -12.71 -4.72 -7.41
C PRO A 239 -12.12 -5.28 -6.12
N MET A 240 -11.46 -4.42 -5.35
CA MET A 240 -10.93 -4.76 -4.03
C MET A 240 -10.99 -3.54 -3.11
N ILE A 241 -11.13 -3.77 -1.81
CA ILE A 241 -11.08 -2.73 -0.79
C ILE A 241 -9.78 -2.87 -0.02
N TYR A 242 -9.01 -1.80 0.07
CA TYR A 242 -7.86 -1.74 0.99
C TYR A 242 -8.27 -1.07 2.29
N GLN A 243 -7.86 -1.61 3.44
CA GLN A 243 -7.92 -0.92 4.72
C GLN A 243 -6.92 -1.46 5.75
N ASN A 244 -6.47 -0.55 6.63
CA ASN A 244 -5.79 -0.96 7.86
C ASN A 244 -6.76 -1.64 8.85
N LYS A 245 -6.22 -2.52 9.69
CA LYS A 245 -6.99 -3.34 10.65
C LYS A 245 -7.96 -2.53 11.53
N ASP A 246 -7.55 -1.37 12.03
CA ASP A 246 -8.35 -0.60 12.99
C ASP A 246 -9.58 0.01 12.31
N ILE A 247 -9.38 0.67 11.17
CA ILE A 247 -10.50 1.25 10.40
C ILE A 247 -11.40 0.15 9.84
N ALA A 248 -10.83 -0.98 9.40
CA ALA A 248 -11.61 -2.14 8.94
C ALA A 248 -12.58 -2.66 10.02
N LEU A 249 -12.14 -2.72 11.28
CA LEU A 249 -12.98 -3.19 12.37
C LEU A 249 -14.00 -2.13 12.83
N ARG A 250 -13.63 -0.84 12.82
CA ARG A 250 -14.43 0.24 13.41
C ARG A 250 -15.38 0.94 12.44
N LYS A 251 -14.98 1.10 11.17
CA LYS A 251 -15.67 1.96 10.20
C LYS A 251 -16.27 1.22 9.00
N LEU A 252 -15.88 -0.02 8.71
CA LEU A 252 -16.50 -0.79 7.63
C LEU A 252 -17.72 -1.59 8.10
N ASP A 253 -18.80 -1.57 7.31
CA ASP A 253 -19.90 -2.51 7.43
C ASP A 253 -19.52 -3.83 6.74
N LEU A 254 -18.70 -4.64 7.42
CA LEU A 254 -18.17 -5.89 6.87
C LEU A 254 -19.24 -6.83 6.31
N PRO A 255 -20.43 -7.01 6.94
CA PRO A 255 -21.53 -7.79 6.34
C PRO A 255 -21.96 -7.33 4.95
N ARG A 256 -21.94 -6.02 4.66
CA ARG A 256 -22.27 -5.46 3.33
C ARG A 256 -21.13 -5.57 2.32
N LEU A 257 -19.89 -5.71 2.80
CA LEU A 257 -18.67 -5.65 1.98
C LEU A 257 -17.98 -7.01 1.78
N LYS A 258 -18.46 -8.07 2.46
CA LYS A 258 -17.85 -9.41 2.47
C LYS A 258 -17.75 -10.13 1.11
N ASP A 259 -18.43 -9.63 0.09
CA ASP A 259 -18.40 -10.21 -1.27
C ASP A 259 -17.34 -9.54 -2.17
N TYR A 260 -16.61 -8.55 -1.67
CA TYR A 260 -15.46 -7.94 -2.35
C TYR A 260 -14.15 -8.51 -1.80
N ASP A 261 -13.15 -8.63 -2.67
CA ASP A 261 -11.80 -9.02 -2.25
C ASP A 261 -11.22 -7.92 -1.33
N PHE A 262 -10.37 -8.31 -0.38
CA PHE A 262 -9.89 -7.40 0.67
C PHE A 262 -8.36 -7.39 0.78
N TRP A 263 -7.78 -6.19 0.79
CA TRP A 263 -6.36 -5.95 1.02
C TRP A 263 -6.18 -5.33 2.41
N LEU A 264 -5.67 -6.13 3.34
CA LEU A 264 -5.46 -5.73 4.72
C LEU A 264 -4.10 -5.07 4.89
N ALA A 265 -4.05 -3.90 5.54
CA ALA A 265 -2.82 -3.38 6.13
C ALA A 265 -2.71 -3.74 7.62
N GLU A 266 -1.67 -4.48 7.96
CA GLU A 266 -1.31 -4.80 9.34
C GLU A 266 0.19 -5.08 9.45
N TYR A 267 0.95 -4.14 10.01
CA TYR A 267 2.41 -4.20 10.05
C TYR A 267 2.92 -5.03 11.23
N ASN A 268 2.74 -6.34 11.15
CA ASN A 268 3.15 -7.31 12.14
C ASN A 268 3.87 -8.48 11.47
N ASP A 269 4.60 -9.30 12.25
CA ASP A 269 5.19 -10.55 11.72
C ASP A 269 4.13 -11.52 11.19
N LYS A 270 2.90 -11.42 11.73
CA LYS A 270 1.74 -12.25 11.41
C LYS A 270 0.46 -11.42 11.49
N PRO A 271 -0.50 -11.63 10.57
CA PRO A 271 -1.79 -10.97 10.64
C PRO A 271 -2.60 -11.51 11.82
N THR A 272 -3.28 -10.62 12.53
CA THR A 272 -4.18 -10.93 13.66
C THR A 272 -5.64 -10.58 13.32
N TYR A 273 -5.89 -10.02 12.14
CA TYR A 273 -7.24 -9.70 11.69
C TYR A 273 -8.14 -10.95 11.61
N ARG A 274 -9.37 -10.80 12.13
CA ARG A 274 -10.32 -11.90 12.34
C ARG A 274 -10.94 -12.42 11.06
N TYR A 275 -11.19 -11.52 10.12
CA TYR A 275 -12.00 -11.80 8.94
C TYR A 275 -11.12 -12.08 7.74
N HIS A 276 -11.70 -12.70 6.72
CA HIS A 276 -11.00 -13.06 5.50
C HIS A 276 -10.37 -11.83 4.82
N PHE A 277 -9.21 -12.05 4.21
CA PHE A 277 -8.53 -11.10 3.32
C PHE A 277 -7.73 -11.87 2.28
N ASP A 278 -7.53 -11.25 1.12
CA ASP A 278 -6.92 -11.87 -0.05
C ASP A 278 -5.49 -11.38 -0.28
N MET A 279 -5.19 -10.16 0.18
CA MET A 279 -3.87 -9.53 0.13
C MET A 279 -3.54 -8.92 1.49
N TRP A 280 -2.26 -8.93 1.84
CA TRP A 280 -1.75 -8.37 3.10
C TRP A 280 -0.54 -7.48 2.85
N GLN A 281 -0.67 -6.20 3.21
CA GLN A 281 0.45 -5.29 3.38
C GLN A 281 1.05 -5.50 4.76
N PHE A 282 2.22 -6.12 4.78
CA PHE A 282 2.88 -6.57 6.01
C PHE A 282 3.97 -5.63 6.49
N GLY A 283 4.36 -4.64 5.69
CA GLY A 283 5.30 -3.61 6.13
C GLY A 283 5.45 -2.48 5.13
N GLN A 284 5.89 -1.33 5.64
CA GLN A 284 6.04 -0.08 4.90
C GLN A 284 7.51 0.33 4.63
N ASN A 285 8.45 -0.32 5.31
CA ASN A 285 9.88 0.02 5.27
C ASN A 285 10.69 -1.08 4.55
N GLY A 286 10.16 -1.57 3.43
CA GLY A 286 10.81 -2.58 2.62
C GLY A 286 12.00 -2.02 1.85
N TYR A 287 13.02 -2.85 1.64
CA TYR A 287 14.15 -2.50 0.77
C TYR A 287 14.20 -3.45 -0.43
N ILE A 288 13.93 -2.92 -1.62
CA ILE A 288 13.95 -3.65 -2.89
C ILE A 288 14.95 -3.01 -3.84
N THR A 289 15.87 -3.83 -4.36
CA THR A 289 16.82 -3.38 -5.38
C THR A 289 16.07 -2.87 -6.61
N GLY A 290 16.37 -1.63 -7.00
CA GLY A 290 15.70 -0.94 -8.10
C GLY A 290 14.76 0.18 -7.64
N ILE A 291 14.53 0.34 -6.34
CA ILE A 291 13.77 1.44 -5.75
C ILE A 291 14.70 2.18 -4.78
N GLU A 292 14.71 3.52 -4.85
CA GLU A 292 15.41 4.35 -3.88
C GLU A 292 14.50 4.60 -2.66
N GLY A 293 15.03 4.36 -1.46
CA GLY A 293 14.27 4.52 -0.23
C GLY A 293 13.45 3.28 0.14
N ASP A 294 12.46 3.52 0.99
CA ASP A 294 11.54 2.51 1.51
C ASP A 294 10.40 2.24 0.52
N VAL A 295 9.86 1.03 0.55
CA VAL A 295 8.70 0.62 -0.25
C VAL A 295 7.77 -0.28 0.55
N ASP A 296 6.48 -0.12 0.32
CA ASP A 296 5.44 -0.96 0.91
C ASP A 296 5.50 -2.39 0.36
N MET A 297 5.37 -3.35 1.26
CA MET A 297 5.60 -4.77 1.01
C MET A 297 4.33 -5.58 1.24
N ASN A 298 3.98 -6.39 0.25
CA ASN A 298 2.73 -7.11 0.19
C ASN A 298 2.92 -8.59 -0.08
N ILE A 299 1.97 -9.41 0.36
CA ILE A 299 1.75 -10.74 -0.22
C ILE A 299 0.29 -10.89 -0.63
N SER A 300 0.07 -11.56 -1.77
CA SER A 300 -1.26 -12.02 -2.19
C SER A 300 -1.37 -13.52 -1.93
N PHE A 301 -2.48 -13.94 -1.33
CA PHE A 301 -2.83 -15.37 -1.14
C PHE A 301 -3.60 -15.94 -2.33
N ARG A 302 -3.93 -15.09 -3.30
CA ARG A 302 -4.62 -15.43 -4.53
C ARG A 302 -3.78 -15.04 -5.74
N ASP A 303 -3.76 -15.92 -6.74
CA ASP A 303 -3.22 -15.58 -8.05
C ASP A 303 -4.30 -14.85 -8.86
N TYR A 304 -4.06 -13.58 -9.18
CA TYR A 304 -4.88 -12.81 -10.11
C TYR A 304 -4.27 -12.79 -11.53
N GLY A 305 -3.03 -13.27 -11.68
CA GLY A 305 -2.19 -13.13 -12.85
C GLY A 305 -2.42 -14.16 -13.97
N ASP A 306 -3.28 -15.16 -13.77
CA ASP A 306 -3.73 -16.07 -14.82
C ASP A 306 -4.52 -15.31 -15.89
N PRO A 307 -4.30 -15.55 -17.20
CA PRO A 307 -4.82 -14.65 -18.23
C PRO A 307 -6.34 -14.73 -18.34
N LEU A 308 -7.00 -13.59 -18.09
CA LEU A 308 -8.24 -13.25 -18.78
C LEU A 308 -7.97 -13.29 -20.31
N PRO A 309 -8.96 -13.70 -21.13
CA PRO A 309 -8.76 -14.00 -22.55
C PRO A 309 -8.11 -12.86 -23.33
N GLU A 310 -7.23 -13.23 -24.27
CA GLU A 310 -6.36 -12.39 -25.12
C GLU A 310 -6.71 -10.90 -25.17
N ILE A 311 -5.69 -10.08 -24.88
CA ILE A 311 -5.62 -8.67 -25.27
C ILE A 311 -6.19 -8.55 -26.68
N ARG A 312 -7.29 -7.80 -26.83
CA ARG A 312 -7.67 -7.28 -28.15
C ARG A 312 -6.49 -6.45 -28.60
N SER A 313 -5.66 -6.99 -29.48
CA SER A 313 -4.65 -6.19 -30.15
C SER A 313 -5.40 -5.04 -30.79
N ALA A 314 -5.14 -3.82 -30.31
CA ALA A 314 -5.47 -2.64 -31.06
C ALA A 314 -4.62 -2.72 -32.34
N THR A 315 -5.18 -3.38 -33.36
CA THR A 315 -4.75 -3.15 -34.72
C THR A 315 -5.08 -1.67 -34.96
N PRO A 316 -4.14 -0.82 -35.41
CA PRO A 316 -4.47 0.54 -35.77
C PRO A 316 -5.58 0.48 -36.83
N THR A 317 -6.80 0.83 -36.44
CA THR A 317 -7.87 1.00 -37.42
C THR A 317 -7.46 2.19 -38.27
N GLU A 318 -7.40 1.97 -39.59
CA GLU A 318 -7.27 3.05 -40.57
C GLU A 318 -8.20 4.22 -40.16
N PRO A 319 -7.75 5.48 -40.33
CA PRO A 319 -8.59 6.62 -40.06
C PRO A 319 -9.91 6.49 -40.81
N PRO A 320 -11.04 6.88 -40.21
CA PRO A 320 -12.35 6.73 -40.85
C PRO A 320 -12.32 7.44 -42.20
N VAL A 321 -12.72 6.72 -43.25
CA VAL A 321 -12.98 7.31 -44.56
C VAL A 321 -14.09 8.34 -44.35
N ILE A 322 -13.75 9.61 -44.53
CA ILE A 322 -14.72 10.71 -44.54
C ILE A 322 -15.58 10.49 -45.78
N GLU A 323 -16.83 10.03 -45.60
CA GLU A 323 -17.82 10.10 -46.68
C GLU A 323 -18.12 11.59 -46.94
N GLU A 324 -17.90 12.02 -48.19
CA GLU A 324 -18.20 13.38 -48.60
C GLU A 324 -19.69 13.69 -48.39
N ILE A 325 -19.96 14.72 -47.58
CA ILE A 325 -21.30 15.25 -47.36
C ILE A 325 -21.82 15.80 -48.71
N PRO A 326 -23.00 15.40 -49.19
CA PRO A 326 -23.55 15.94 -50.43
C PRO A 326 -23.84 17.44 -50.27
N PRO A 327 -23.70 18.24 -51.35
CA PRO A 327 -23.81 19.68 -51.28
C PRO A 327 -25.22 20.10 -50.85
N VAL A 328 -25.29 20.96 -49.82
CA VAL A 328 -26.53 21.57 -49.35
C VAL A 328 -26.90 22.71 -50.30
N GLU A 329 -27.98 22.53 -51.06
CA GLU A 329 -28.59 23.62 -51.84
C GLU A 329 -29.48 24.52 -50.95
N ASN A 330 -29.26 25.83 -51.12
CA ASN A 330 -30.14 26.97 -50.78
C ASN A 330 -30.45 27.26 -49.30
N TYR A 331 -29.86 28.37 -48.83
CA TYR A 331 -30.63 29.38 -48.09
C TYR A 331 -30.40 30.76 -48.71
N GLU A 332 -31.50 31.50 -48.87
CA GLU A 332 -31.54 32.84 -49.45
C GLU A 332 -30.87 33.88 -48.55
N ALA A 333 -30.26 34.88 -49.18
CA ALA A 333 -29.49 35.95 -48.54
C ALA A 333 -30.37 36.95 -47.78
N VAL A 334 -29.97 37.27 -46.54
CA VAL A 334 -30.44 38.44 -45.79
C VAL A 334 -29.45 39.60 -46.03
N PRO A 335 -29.90 40.82 -46.39
CA PRO A 335 -29.01 41.93 -46.73
C PRO A 335 -28.36 42.60 -45.50
N PRO A 336 -27.22 43.29 -45.68
CA PRO A 336 -26.41 43.79 -44.57
C PRO A 336 -27.00 45.07 -43.96
N ALA A 337 -26.84 45.24 -42.64
CA ALA A 337 -27.07 46.48 -41.93
C ALA A 337 -25.73 47.09 -41.45
N ASN A 338 -25.62 48.39 -41.66
CA ASN A 338 -24.46 49.29 -41.61
C ASN A 338 -23.65 49.38 -40.30
N ASP A 339 -22.34 49.61 -40.51
CA ASP A 339 -21.43 50.54 -39.82
C ASP A 339 -21.75 51.02 -38.41
N ALA A 340 -21.03 50.47 -37.43
CA ALA A 340 -20.64 51.16 -36.21
C ALA A 340 -19.15 50.88 -35.94
N VAL A 341 -18.38 51.96 -35.87
CA VAL A 341 -16.94 52.01 -35.60
C VAL A 341 -16.64 51.53 -34.18
N TYR A 342 -15.68 50.61 -34.03
CA TYR A 342 -15.02 50.32 -32.75
C TYR A 342 -13.52 50.64 -32.88
N GLU A 343 -13.05 51.57 -32.06
CA GLU A 343 -11.63 51.87 -31.85
C GLU A 343 -11.04 50.87 -30.83
N GLU A 344 -9.83 50.38 -31.09
CA GLU A 344 -9.04 49.57 -30.15
C GLU A 344 -8.43 50.44 -29.03
N PRO A 345 -8.46 50.01 -27.76
CA PRO A 345 -7.52 50.51 -26.77
C PRO A 345 -6.35 49.54 -26.55
N ALA A 346 -5.14 50.08 -26.70
CA ALA A 346 -3.89 49.48 -26.24
C ALA A 346 -3.77 49.52 -24.71
N ALA A 347 -3.25 48.46 -24.10
CA ALA A 347 -2.74 48.43 -22.72
C ALA A 347 -1.50 47.51 -22.73
N ASP A 348 -0.28 48.06 -22.73
CA ASP A 348 0.54 48.50 -21.60
C ASP A 348 0.90 47.36 -20.63
N TYR A 349 2.14 46.89 -20.78
CA TYR A 349 2.78 45.87 -19.94
C TYR A 349 3.43 46.59 -18.74
N GLN A 350 2.93 46.34 -17.53
CA GLN A 350 3.67 46.62 -16.29
C GLN A 350 4.04 45.31 -15.59
N GLU A 351 5.34 45.11 -15.38
CA GLU A 351 5.91 44.14 -14.45
C GLU A 351 5.47 44.49 -13.02
N ASN A 352 4.86 43.53 -12.31
CA ASN A 352 4.74 43.58 -10.85
C ASN A 352 5.49 42.38 -10.26
N TYR A 353 6.58 42.70 -9.57
CA TYR A 353 7.24 41.81 -8.61
C TYR A 353 6.29 41.55 -7.44
N TYR A 354 6.06 40.29 -7.10
CA TYR A 354 5.46 39.92 -5.81
C TYR A 354 6.56 39.88 -4.75
N GLU A 355 6.52 40.82 -3.80
CA GLU A 355 7.26 40.74 -2.53
C GLU A 355 6.48 39.86 -1.54
N GLU A 356 7.20 39.04 -0.78
CA GLU A 356 6.67 38.21 0.31
C GLU A 356 6.13 39.09 1.46
N PRO A 357 5.02 38.72 2.12
CA PRO A 357 4.58 39.44 3.30
C PRO A 357 5.43 39.08 4.51
N VAL A 358 6.12 40.10 5.04
CA VAL A 358 6.73 40.11 6.37
C VAL A 358 5.60 40.13 7.41
N TYR A 359 5.51 39.09 8.25
CA TYR A 359 4.67 39.13 9.44
C TYR A 359 5.34 39.98 10.53
N GLN A 360 4.70 41.09 10.92
CA GLN A 360 5.00 41.81 12.16
C GLN A 360 4.18 41.21 13.30
N GLU A 361 4.87 40.77 14.36
CA GLU A 361 4.26 40.44 15.65
C GLU A 361 3.81 41.71 16.37
N GLU A 362 2.50 41.89 16.57
CA GLU A 362 1.98 42.78 17.60
C GLU A 362 1.78 41.98 18.89
N TYR A 363 2.63 42.26 19.87
CA TYR A 363 2.47 41.84 21.26
C TYR A 363 1.23 42.48 21.88
N GLN A 364 0.29 41.67 22.37
CA GLN A 364 -0.63 42.08 23.42
C GLN A 364 -0.31 41.36 24.74
N ASP A 365 0.07 42.19 25.71
CA ASP A 365 0.32 41.89 27.11
C ASP A 365 -0.92 41.26 27.78
N TYR A 366 -0.76 40.06 28.35
CA TYR A 366 -1.62 39.58 29.43
C TYR A 366 -0.77 38.96 30.55
N ASN A 367 -0.98 39.52 31.74
CA ASN A 367 -0.30 39.27 33.00
C ASN A 367 -0.32 37.81 33.47
N GLU A 368 0.87 37.38 33.91
CA GLU A 368 1.22 36.51 35.04
C GLU A 368 0.10 35.73 35.76
N GLN A 369 0.21 34.40 35.72
CA GLN A 369 0.22 33.61 36.94
C GLN A 369 1.07 32.33 36.77
N GLU A 370 2.14 32.25 37.55
CA GLU A 370 3.12 31.16 37.60
C GLU A 370 2.50 29.83 38.05
N TYR A 371 2.77 28.76 37.30
CA TYR A 371 2.78 27.40 37.84
C TYR A 371 3.79 26.52 37.08
N TYR A 372 4.87 26.12 37.75
CA TYR A 372 5.88 25.18 37.25
C TYR A 372 5.58 23.75 37.75
N PRO A 373 5.61 22.74 36.87
CA PRO A 373 6.06 21.39 37.20
C PRO A 373 7.32 20.99 36.40
N PRO A 374 8.06 19.94 36.84
CA PRO A 374 9.46 19.75 36.49
C PRO A 374 9.72 19.01 35.17
N ALA A 375 10.92 19.31 34.63
CA ALA A 375 11.58 18.87 33.40
C ALA A 375 11.36 17.42 32.95
N GLU A 376 10.92 17.28 31.69
CA GLU A 376 11.07 16.07 30.87
C GLU A 376 12.22 16.21 29.86
N GLU A 377 12.86 15.08 29.62
CA GLU A 377 14.00 14.89 28.73
C GLU A 377 13.70 15.28 27.28
N TYR A 378 14.66 15.97 26.68
CA TYR A 378 14.67 16.38 25.29
C TYR A 378 14.87 15.17 24.37
N TYR A 379 13.84 14.82 23.60
CA TYR A 379 13.96 14.02 22.37
C TYR A 379 13.59 14.93 21.18
N PRO A 380 14.43 15.05 20.15
CA PRO A 380 14.10 15.84 18.97
C PRO A 380 12.99 15.18 18.16
N GLU A 381 11.96 15.96 17.83
CA GLU A 381 10.93 15.66 16.84
C GLU A 381 11.58 15.35 15.49
N ASN A 382 11.37 14.13 15.00
CA ASN A 382 11.49 13.80 13.59
C ASN A 382 10.08 13.51 13.09
N ASP A 383 9.50 14.50 12.42
CA ASP A 383 8.34 14.33 11.55
C ASP A 383 8.72 13.39 10.40
N TYR A 384 8.32 12.13 10.51
CA TYR A 384 8.09 11.25 9.37
C TYR A 384 6.83 10.44 9.67
N GLN A 385 5.69 10.93 9.18
CA GLN A 385 4.57 10.10 8.77
C GLN A 385 4.80 9.80 7.29
N TRP A 386 4.91 8.53 6.93
CA TRP A 386 3.84 7.75 6.26
C TRP A 386 4.02 6.30 6.69
#